data_AF-A0A420D7S8-F1
#
_entry.id   AF-A0A420D7S8-F1
#
_cell.length_a   1.000
_cell.length_b   1.000
_cell.length_c   1.000
_cell.angle_alpha   90.00
_cell.angle_beta   90.00
_cell.angle_gamma   90.00
#
_symmetry.space_group_name_H-M   'P 1'
#
loop_
_entity.id
_entity.type
_entity.pdbx_description
1 polymer ?
#
loop_
_entity_poly.entity_id
_entity_poly.type
_entity_poly.pdbx_seq_one_letter_code
_entity_poly.pdbx_strand_id
1 'polypeptide(L)'
;MKERKKLEFEKALESRQFEISNFWSRGWFFGALILALIAGYFENSSAKEFIFPPVCISFLITLFSLIQTLMNRGSKYWQERWEYITKNRESSLRIDVTKTMKYDNTEKYYIDRSILSKGESWLTRGQRFSVSKLAFIVWDIIFLTATLCWINDIIQCTNFNKINTEFTVKIIVFHTVIIIYIIIFWKRGRVFEDIRKTQKGTLENSQPNEYYDDCNKYINNNL
;
A
#
# COMPACT_ATOMS: atom_id res chain seq x y z
N MET A 1 -9.39 21.25 28.93
CA MET A 1 -9.07 19.80 28.80
C MET A 1 -10.08 19.03 27.93
N LYS A 2 -11.40 19.24 28.09
CA LYS A 2 -12.44 18.57 27.27
C LYS A 2 -12.40 18.96 25.78
N GLU A 3 -12.24 20.25 25.49
CA GLU A 3 -12.14 20.76 24.11
C GLU A 3 -10.90 20.23 23.37
N ARG A 4 -9.73 20.21 24.03
CA ARG A 4 -8.50 19.62 23.47
C ARG A 4 -8.70 18.15 23.04
N LYS A 5 -9.36 17.34 23.89
CA LYS A 5 -9.63 15.93 23.56
C LYS A 5 -10.59 15.76 22.39
N LYS A 6 -11.58 16.65 22.23
CA LYS A 6 -12.47 16.64 21.05
C LYS A 6 -11.70 16.96 19.77
N LEU A 7 -10.87 18.00 19.80
CA LEU A 7 -10.03 18.39 18.66
C LEU A 7 -9.07 17.26 18.26
N GLU A 8 -8.45 16.58 19.22
CA GLU A 8 -7.60 15.41 18.93
C GLU A 8 -8.37 14.26 18.27
N PHE A 9 -9.62 14.03 18.68
CA PHE A 9 -10.47 13.01 18.10
C PHE A 9 -10.90 13.37 16.67
N GLU A 10 -11.29 14.63 16.45
CA GLU A 10 -11.63 15.16 15.13
C GLU A 10 -10.46 15.03 14.15
N LYS A 11 -9.26 15.46 14.55
CA LYS A 11 -8.04 15.29 13.74
C LYS A 11 -7.72 13.82 13.44
N ALA A 12 -7.99 12.90 14.38
CA ALA A 12 -7.80 11.48 14.14
C ALA A 12 -8.79 10.93 13.10
N LEU A 13 -10.05 11.38 13.14
CA LEU A 13 -11.07 11.04 12.13
C LEU A 13 -10.68 11.58 10.75
N GLU A 14 -10.26 12.84 10.67
CA GLU A 14 -9.77 13.45 9.43
C GLU A 14 -8.57 12.68 8.86
N SER A 15 -7.60 12.32 9.71
CA SER A 15 -6.42 11.55 9.29
C SER A 15 -6.80 10.16 8.76
N ARG A 16 -7.75 9.49 9.41
CA ARG A 16 -8.28 8.20 8.93
C ARG A 16 -8.94 8.35 7.56
N GLN A 17 -9.78 9.36 7.39
CA GLN A 17 -10.47 9.61 6.12
C GLN A 17 -9.48 9.97 5.00
N PHE A 18 -8.46 10.76 5.32
CA PHE A 18 -7.36 11.10 4.42
C PHE A 18 -6.60 9.85 3.96
N GLU A 19 -6.27 8.93 4.87
CA GLU A 19 -5.59 7.67 4.49
C GLU A 19 -6.46 6.73 3.65
N ILE A 20 -7.78 6.72 3.87
CA ILE A 20 -8.72 5.98 3.01
C ILE A 20 -8.77 6.61 1.62
N SER A 21 -8.87 7.94 1.53
CA SER A 21 -8.86 8.66 0.25
C SER A 21 -7.56 8.39 -0.52
N ASN A 22 -6.42 8.54 0.14
CA ASN A 22 -5.11 8.31 -0.48
C ASN A 22 -4.93 6.87 -0.95
N PHE A 23 -5.47 5.88 -0.22
CA PHE A 23 -5.46 4.49 -0.66
C PHE A 23 -6.11 4.32 -2.04
N TRP A 24 -7.28 4.93 -2.24
CA TRP A 24 -7.97 4.89 -3.53
C TRP A 24 -7.25 5.71 -4.61
N SER A 25 -6.76 6.91 -4.28
CA SER A 25 -6.03 7.77 -5.22
C SER A 25 -4.78 7.07 -5.79
N ARG A 26 -4.03 6.38 -4.91
CA ARG A 26 -2.90 5.53 -5.31
C ARG A 26 -3.34 4.37 -6.21
N GLY A 27 -4.46 3.73 -5.84
CA GLY A 27 -5.15 2.73 -6.65
C GLY A 27 -5.36 3.15 -8.10
N TRP A 28 -5.99 4.31 -8.30
CA TRP A 28 -6.29 4.86 -9.61
C TRP A 28 -5.05 5.25 -10.40
N PHE A 29 -4.10 5.95 -9.77
CA PHE A 29 -2.89 6.42 -10.44
C PHE A 29 -2.06 5.27 -11.02
N PHE A 30 -1.71 4.28 -10.19
CA PHE A 30 -0.94 3.12 -10.66
C PHE A 30 -1.75 2.22 -11.58
N GLY A 31 -3.07 2.10 -11.35
CA GLY A 31 -3.95 1.35 -12.24
C GLY A 31 -3.99 1.91 -13.65
N ALA A 32 -4.08 3.24 -13.80
CA ALA A 32 -4.04 3.89 -15.11
C ALA A 32 -2.70 3.66 -15.84
N LEU A 33 -1.58 3.78 -15.12
CA LEU A 33 -0.25 3.51 -15.68
C LEU A 33 -0.09 2.05 -16.14
N ILE A 34 -0.49 1.09 -15.29
CA ILE A 34 -0.43 -0.33 -15.62
C ILE A 34 -1.33 -0.63 -16.82
N LEU A 35 -2.54 -0.07 -16.90
CA LEU A 35 -3.44 -0.26 -18.03
C LEU A 35 -2.83 0.26 -19.33
N ALA A 36 -2.21 1.44 -19.31
CA ALA A 36 -1.52 1.99 -20.48
C ALA A 36 -0.35 1.11 -20.93
N LEU A 37 0.44 0.58 -19.99
CA LEU A 37 1.53 -0.34 -20.29
C LEU A 37 1.01 -1.66 -20.89
N ILE A 38 -0.09 -2.21 -20.37
CA ILE A 38 -0.71 -3.42 -20.91
C ILE A 38 -1.18 -3.20 -22.35
N ALA A 39 -1.82 -2.06 -22.65
CA ALA A 39 -2.22 -1.72 -24.00
C ALA A 39 -0.98 -1.62 -24.94
N GLY A 40 0.07 -0.92 -24.49
CA GLY A 40 1.32 -0.83 -25.23
C GLY A 40 2.02 -2.18 -25.45
N TYR A 41 1.91 -3.10 -24.50
CA TYR A 41 2.46 -4.45 -24.60
C TYR A 41 1.77 -5.27 -25.70
N PHE A 42 0.44 -5.30 -25.76
CA PHE A 42 -0.29 -6.06 -26.77
C PHE A 42 -0.14 -5.48 -28.17
N GLU A 43 -0.09 -4.15 -28.30
CA GLU A 43 0.17 -3.48 -29.57
C GLU A 43 1.56 -3.85 -30.11
N ASN A 44 2.61 -3.77 -29.29
CA ASN A 44 3.97 -4.13 -29.71
C ASN A 44 4.12 -5.62 -29.97
N SER A 45 3.46 -6.49 -29.19
CA SER A 45 3.53 -7.95 -29.37
C SER A 45 2.92 -8.42 -30.69
N SER A 46 2.01 -7.64 -31.28
CA SER A 46 1.36 -7.94 -32.56
C SER A 46 2.06 -7.31 -33.76
N ALA A 47 3.00 -6.40 -33.52
CA ALA A 47 3.72 -5.67 -34.57
C ALA A 47 4.82 -6.53 -35.21
N LYS A 48 5.03 -6.36 -36.52
CA LYS A 48 6.14 -7.01 -37.25
C LYS A 48 7.50 -6.40 -36.92
N GLU A 49 7.52 -5.11 -36.56
CA GLU A 49 8.69 -4.38 -36.11
C GLU A 49 8.36 -3.76 -34.75
N PHE A 50 9.19 -4.04 -33.75
CA PHE A 50 8.97 -3.57 -32.39
C PHE A 50 9.37 -2.10 -32.26
N ILE A 51 8.42 -1.24 -31.87
CA ILE A 51 8.70 0.15 -31.50
C ILE A 51 9.47 0.18 -30.17
N PHE A 52 9.12 -0.72 -29.25
CA PHE A 52 9.82 -0.93 -28.00
C PHE A 52 9.87 -2.43 -27.65
N PRO A 53 10.97 -2.96 -27.06
CA PRO A 53 11.09 -4.39 -26.78
C PRO A 53 9.95 -4.86 -25.84
N PRO A 54 9.13 -5.87 -26.22
CA PRO A 54 8.05 -6.37 -25.36
C PRO A 54 8.53 -6.78 -23.97
N VAL A 55 9.71 -7.40 -23.89
CA VAL A 55 10.37 -7.79 -22.63
C VAL A 55 10.61 -6.61 -21.68
N CYS A 56 10.87 -5.42 -22.20
CA CYS A 56 11.05 -4.23 -21.36
C CYS A 56 9.69 -3.70 -20.86
N ILE A 57 8.62 -3.81 -21.67
CA ILE A 57 7.27 -3.39 -21.25
C ILE A 57 6.74 -4.34 -20.18
N SER A 58 6.83 -5.66 -20.40
CA SER A 58 6.40 -6.66 -19.43
C SER A 58 7.17 -6.54 -18.11
N PHE A 59 8.47 -6.24 -18.17
CA PHE A 59 9.25 -5.91 -16.97
C PHE A 59 8.70 -4.71 -16.19
N LEU A 60 8.35 -3.62 -16.88
CA LEU A 60 7.78 -2.43 -16.24
C LEU A 60 6.41 -2.71 -15.62
N ILE A 61 5.55 -3.49 -16.29
CA ILE A 61 4.25 -3.92 -15.75
C ILE A 61 4.48 -4.72 -14.46
N THR A 62 5.43 -5.67 -14.46
CA THR A 62 5.80 -6.45 -13.28
C THR A 62 6.30 -5.56 -12.15
N LEU A 63 7.16 -4.58 -12.44
CA LEU A 63 7.68 -3.67 -11.43
C LEU A 63 6.58 -2.79 -10.82
N PHE A 64 5.71 -2.22 -11.64
CA PHE A 64 4.66 -1.31 -11.17
C PHE A 64 3.57 -2.05 -10.39
N SER A 65 3.19 -3.24 -10.83
CA SER A 65 2.27 -4.10 -10.08
C SER A 65 2.85 -4.54 -8.74
N LEU A 66 4.15 -4.85 -8.66
CA LEU A 66 4.83 -5.15 -7.38
C LEU A 66 4.79 -3.94 -6.43
N ILE A 67 5.18 -2.76 -6.91
CA ILE A 67 5.14 -1.51 -6.13
C ILE A 67 3.74 -1.28 -5.59
N GLN A 68 2.72 -1.46 -6.44
CA GLN A 68 1.33 -1.28 -6.08
C GLN A 68 0.86 -2.27 -5.01
N THR A 69 1.23 -3.55 -5.12
CA THR A 69 0.98 -4.55 -4.08
C THR A 69 1.57 -4.14 -2.73
N LEU A 70 2.85 -3.75 -2.71
CA LEU A 70 3.55 -3.37 -1.48
C LEU A 70 2.95 -2.11 -0.86
N MET A 71 2.65 -1.10 -1.67
CA MET A 71 2.09 0.16 -1.24
C MET A 71 0.67 0.00 -0.68
N ASN A 72 -0.14 -0.90 -1.24
CA ASN A 72 -1.47 -1.20 -0.69
C ASN A 72 -1.38 -1.88 0.67
N ARG A 73 -0.43 -2.80 0.86
CA ARG A 73 -0.18 -3.43 2.18
C ARG A 73 0.29 -2.40 3.21
N GLY A 74 1.22 -1.51 2.82
CA GLY A 74 1.66 -0.39 3.67
C GLY A 74 0.52 0.57 4.03
N SER A 75 -0.35 0.88 3.06
CA SER A 75 -1.54 1.71 3.29
C SER A 75 -2.48 1.08 4.32
N LYS A 76 -2.65 -0.24 4.29
CA LYS A 76 -3.50 -0.95 5.25
C LYS A 76 -2.92 -0.89 6.67
N TYR A 77 -1.61 -1.04 6.81
CA TYR A 77 -0.93 -0.87 8.11
C TYR A 77 -1.21 0.52 8.71
N TRP A 78 -1.11 1.58 7.90
CA TRP A 78 -1.41 2.95 8.35
C TRP A 78 -2.89 3.17 8.67
N GLN A 79 -3.81 2.61 7.87
CA GLN A 79 -5.25 2.65 8.15
C GLN A 79 -5.59 2.00 9.50
N GLU A 80 -5.07 0.80 9.76
CA GLU A 80 -5.29 0.08 11.03
C GLU A 80 -4.74 0.85 12.23
N ARG A 81 -3.58 1.51 12.07
CA ARG A 81 -2.99 2.38 13.08
C ARG A 81 -3.92 3.56 13.41
N TRP A 82 -4.45 4.24 12.40
CA TRP A 82 -5.37 5.37 12.61
C TRP A 82 -6.73 4.94 13.15
N GLU A 83 -7.22 3.76 12.76
CA GLU A 83 -8.42 3.14 13.36
C GLU A 83 -8.23 2.88 14.86
N TYR A 84 -7.07 2.35 15.25
CA TYR A 84 -6.73 2.14 16.66
C TYR A 84 -6.62 3.46 17.44
N ILE A 85 -5.92 4.47 16.90
CA ILE A 85 -5.80 5.79 17.54
C ILE A 85 -7.18 6.43 17.72
N THR A 86 -8.02 6.41 16.69
CA THR A 86 -9.37 6.97 16.71
C THR A 86 -10.21 6.31 17.80
N LYS A 87 -10.21 4.96 17.87
CA LYS A 87 -10.94 4.20 18.88
C LYS A 87 -10.50 4.52 20.31
N ASN A 88 -9.20 4.70 20.54
CA ASN A 88 -8.67 5.08 21.85
C ASN A 88 -9.13 6.48 22.27
N ARG A 89 -9.09 7.46 21.34
CA ARG A 89 -9.52 8.83 21.59
C ARG A 89 -11.02 8.91 21.85
N GLU A 90 -11.81 8.17 21.09
CA GLU A 90 -13.25 8.02 21.30
C GLU A 90 -13.58 7.49 22.71
N SER A 91 -12.92 6.41 23.14
CA SER A 91 -13.11 5.84 24.47
C SER A 91 -12.79 6.86 25.57
N SER A 92 -11.76 7.69 25.37
CA SER A 92 -11.39 8.75 26.31
C SER A 92 -12.43 9.86 26.44
N LEU A 93 -13.27 10.06 25.41
CA LEU A 93 -14.38 11.02 25.39
C LEU A 93 -15.70 10.41 25.87
N ARG A 94 -15.75 9.09 26.12
CA ARG A 94 -16.98 8.33 26.40
C ARG A 94 -18.06 8.52 25.33
N ILE A 95 -17.62 8.72 24.09
CA ILE A 95 -18.47 8.80 22.90
C ILE A 95 -18.50 7.40 22.26
N ASP A 96 -19.59 7.06 21.58
CA ASP A 96 -19.78 5.75 20.95
C ASP A 96 -20.29 5.88 19.50
N VAL A 97 -19.47 6.50 18.66
CA VAL A 97 -19.70 6.74 17.23
C VAL A 97 -19.14 5.61 16.36
N THR A 98 -17.98 5.04 16.71
CA THR A 98 -17.32 3.98 15.93
C THR A 98 -17.37 2.60 16.57
N LYS A 99 -17.75 2.46 17.86
CA LYS A 99 -18.12 1.14 18.38
C LYS A 99 -19.58 0.87 17.99
N THR A 100 -19.74 0.15 16.90
CA THR A 100 -20.98 -0.59 16.72
C THR A 100 -20.98 -1.72 17.75
N MET A 101 -21.92 -1.63 18.69
CA MET A 101 -22.25 -2.56 19.78
C MET A 101 -21.46 -2.40 21.09
N LYS A 102 -22.21 -1.94 22.10
CA LYS A 102 -21.96 -2.22 23.52
C LYS A 102 -21.57 -3.69 23.71
N TYR A 103 -20.49 -3.95 24.42
CA TYR A 103 -20.52 -5.06 25.38
C TYR A 103 -19.60 -4.81 26.57
N ASP A 104 -20.03 -5.45 27.66
CA ASP A 104 -19.54 -5.44 29.02
C ASP A 104 -18.05 -5.83 29.15
N ASN A 105 -17.45 -5.45 30.28
CA ASN A 105 -16.03 -5.21 30.53
C ASN A 105 -15.03 -6.39 30.41
N THR A 106 -15.35 -7.46 29.72
CA THR A 106 -14.45 -8.62 29.60
C THR A 106 -14.53 -9.21 28.21
N GLU A 107 -13.50 -8.96 27.39
CA GLU A 107 -12.86 -9.91 26.46
C GLU A 107 -12.32 -9.27 25.18
N LYS A 108 -11.27 -9.92 24.66
CA LYS A 108 -10.53 -9.64 23.43
C LYS A 108 -11.45 -9.27 22.26
N TYR A 109 -10.97 -8.30 21.47
CA TYR A 109 -11.50 -7.88 20.18
C TYR A 109 -11.89 -9.08 19.29
N TYR A 110 -13.18 -9.43 19.27
CA TYR A 110 -13.79 -10.20 18.20
C TYR A 110 -15.09 -9.50 17.79
N ILE A 111 -15.25 -9.28 16.49
CA ILE A 111 -16.49 -8.75 15.91
C ILE A 111 -17.61 -9.78 16.18
N ASP A 112 -18.74 -9.30 16.70
CA ASP A 112 -19.85 -10.15 17.13
C ASP A 112 -20.44 -10.99 15.96
N ARG A 113 -20.64 -12.28 16.24
CA ARG A 113 -21.16 -13.32 15.34
C ARG A 113 -22.63 -13.09 14.96
N SER A 114 -23.32 -12.15 15.64
CA SER A 114 -24.73 -11.82 15.41
C SER A 114 -24.98 -10.86 14.23
N ILE A 115 -24.06 -9.92 13.93
CA ILE A 115 -24.07 -9.09 12.70
C ILE A 115 -23.77 -9.96 11.46
N LEU A 116 -23.03 -11.05 11.69
CA LEU A 116 -22.52 -12.00 10.71
C LEU A 116 -23.59 -12.97 10.15
N SER A 117 -24.81 -13.01 10.68
CA SER A 117 -25.89 -13.94 10.27
C SER A 117 -26.91 -13.36 9.28
N LYS A 118 -26.89 -12.04 9.02
CA LYS A 118 -27.88 -11.35 8.17
C LYS A 118 -27.54 -11.30 6.66
N GLY A 119 -26.68 -12.19 6.18
CA GLY A 119 -26.43 -12.38 4.76
C GLY A 119 -26.77 -13.82 4.38
N GLU A 120 -27.91 -14.04 3.73
CA GLU A 120 -28.46 -15.37 3.42
C GLU A 120 -27.63 -16.16 2.37
N SER A 121 -26.55 -15.60 1.83
CA SER A 121 -25.69 -16.23 0.84
C SER A 121 -24.22 -16.22 1.24
N TRP A 122 -23.53 -17.35 1.02
CA TRP A 122 -22.09 -17.50 1.27
C TRP A 122 -21.22 -16.57 0.41
N LEU A 123 -21.76 -16.11 -0.72
CA LEU A 123 -21.11 -15.19 -1.67
C LEU A 123 -21.29 -13.72 -1.30
N THR A 124 -22.43 -13.33 -0.70
CA THR A 124 -22.75 -11.92 -0.41
C THR A 124 -22.44 -11.51 1.03
N ARG A 125 -21.80 -12.39 1.82
CA ARG A 125 -21.43 -12.12 3.21
C ARG A 125 -20.29 -11.09 3.30
N GLY A 126 -20.65 -9.82 3.50
CA GLY A 126 -19.73 -8.66 3.42
C GLY A 126 -18.60 -8.53 4.45
N GLN A 127 -18.41 -9.48 5.38
CA GLN A 127 -17.42 -9.36 6.47
C GLN A 127 -16.22 -10.32 6.36
N ARG A 128 -16.24 -11.35 5.50
CA ARG A 128 -15.09 -12.26 5.37
C ARG A 128 -13.88 -11.60 4.72
N PHE A 129 -14.12 -10.65 3.81
CA PHE A 129 -13.09 -10.00 3.02
C PHE A 129 -13.03 -8.51 3.34
N SER A 130 -11.87 -8.06 3.81
CA SER A 130 -11.59 -6.62 3.88
C SER A 130 -11.44 -6.08 2.46
N VAL A 131 -11.98 -4.89 2.20
CA VAL A 131 -11.86 -4.20 0.90
C VAL A 131 -10.40 -4.11 0.47
N SER A 132 -9.48 -3.87 1.40
CA SER A 132 -8.04 -3.85 1.13
C SER A 132 -7.51 -5.23 0.71
N LYS A 133 -8.00 -6.33 1.29
CA LYS A 133 -7.59 -7.69 0.92
C LYS A 133 -8.03 -8.04 -0.51
N LEU A 134 -9.22 -7.62 -0.91
CA LEU A 134 -9.68 -7.77 -2.29
C LEU A 134 -8.78 -6.99 -3.25
N ALA A 135 -8.45 -5.74 -2.91
CA ALA A 135 -7.49 -4.95 -3.68
C ALA A 135 -6.13 -5.65 -3.78
N PHE A 136 -5.61 -6.23 -2.69
CA PHE A 136 -4.34 -6.97 -2.73
C PHE A 136 -4.40 -8.13 -3.73
N ILE A 137 -5.48 -8.92 -3.71
CA ILE A 137 -5.65 -10.04 -4.63
C ILE A 137 -5.62 -9.57 -6.09
N VAL A 138 -6.32 -8.47 -6.42
CA VAL A 138 -6.32 -7.93 -7.79
C VAL A 138 -4.90 -7.59 -8.25
N TRP A 139 -4.14 -6.87 -7.43
CA TRP A 139 -2.78 -6.48 -7.79
C TRP A 139 -1.79 -7.65 -7.78
N ASP A 140 -1.96 -8.61 -6.87
CA ASP A 140 -1.14 -9.82 -6.81
C ASP A 140 -1.37 -10.70 -8.06
N ILE A 141 -2.61 -10.82 -8.55
CA ILE A 141 -2.90 -11.53 -9.80
C ILE A 141 -2.21 -10.83 -10.98
N ILE A 142 -2.34 -9.50 -11.10
CA ILE A 142 -1.70 -8.73 -12.17
C ILE A 142 -0.17 -8.87 -12.10
N PHE A 143 0.41 -8.84 -10.91
CA PHE A 143 1.85 -9.03 -10.71
C PHE A 143 2.30 -10.42 -11.15
N LEU A 144 1.59 -11.47 -10.73
CA LEU A 144 1.94 -12.85 -11.11
C LEU A 144 1.80 -13.07 -12.60
N THR A 145 0.71 -12.62 -13.23
CA THR A 145 0.52 -12.77 -14.68
C THR A 145 1.56 -11.98 -15.47
N ALA A 146 1.85 -10.74 -15.08
CA ALA A 146 2.89 -9.94 -15.72
C ALA A 146 4.28 -10.58 -15.59
N THR A 147 4.60 -11.16 -14.42
CA THR A 147 5.86 -11.89 -14.19
C THR A 147 5.97 -13.09 -15.12
N LEU A 148 4.88 -13.86 -15.30
CA LEU A 148 4.87 -14.98 -16.24
C LEU A 148 5.07 -14.53 -17.69
N CYS A 149 4.42 -13.43 -18.11
CA CYS A 149 4.64 -12.83 -19.43
C CYS A 149 6.09 -12.40 -19.62
N TRP A 150 6.67 -11.72 -18.63
CA TRP A 150 8.06 -11.27 -18.69
C TRP A 150 9.05 -12.44 -18.81
N ILE A 151 8.86 -13.52 -18.05
CA ILE A 151 9.69 -14.73 -18.17
C ILE A 151 9.56 -15.33 -19.57
N ASN A 152 8.34 -15.43 -20.10
CA ASN A 152 8.11 -15.91 -21.45
C ASN A 152 8.82 -15.03 -22.50
N ASP A 153 8.77 -13.71 -22.37
CA ASP A 153 9.44 -12.79 -23.31
C ASP A 153 10.97 -12.93 -23.27
N ILE A 154 11.54 -13.15 -22.08
CA ILE A 154 12.98 -13.45 -21.94
C ILE A 154 13.33 -14.73 -22.70
N ILE A 155 12.56 -15.81 -22.50
CA ILE A 155 12.79 -17.10 -23.16
C ILE A 155 12.70 -16.93 -24.69
N GLN A 156 11.68 -16.22 -25.18
CA GLN A 156 11.52 -15.96 -26.61
C GLN A 156 12.71 -15.17 -27.17
N CYS A 157 13.17 -14.13 -26.47
CA CYS A 157 14.36 -13.37 -26.87
C CYS A 157 15.61 -14.25 -26.98
N THR A 158 15.76 -15.28 -26.14
CA THR A 158 16.92 -16.20 -26.17
C THR A 158 16.85 -17.29 -27.25
N ASN A 159 15.65 -17.67 -27.70
CA ASN A 159 15.44 -18.76 -28.67
C ASN A 159 15.52 -18.32 -30.14
N PHE A 160 15.60 -17.02 -30.44
CA PHE A 160 15.76 -16.57 -31.82
C PHE A 160 17.16 -16.94 -32.34
N ASN A 161 17.22 -17.90 -33.27
CA ASN A 161 18.40 -18.37 -34.02
C ASN A 161 19.17 -17.27 -34.81
N LYS A 162 18.80 -15.99 -34.66
CA LYS A 162 19.55 -14.81 -35.08
C LYS A 162 19.51 -13.78 -33.96
N ILE A 163 20.47 -13.88 -33.05
CA ILE A 163 20.64 -12.89 -31.98
C ILE A 163 21.05 -11.56 -32.62
N ASN A 164 20.18 -10.55 -32.56
CA ASN A 164 20.58 -9.18 -32.85
C ASN A 164 21.34 -8.65 -31.63
N THR A 165 22.67 -8.71 -31.70
CA THR A 165 23.57 -8.34 -30.60
C THR A 165 23.36 -6.92 -30.10
N GLU A 166 23.10 -5.96 -31.00
CA GLU A 166 22.85 -4.57 -30.64
C GLU A 166 21.57 -4.43 -29.80
N PHE A 167 20.51 -5.13 -30.20
CA PHE A 167 19.22 -5.11 -29.51
C PHE A 167 19.30 -5.80 -28.14
N THR A 168 19.98 -6.95 -28.07
CA THR A 168 20.19 -7.68 -26.80
C THR A 168 21.00 -6.85 -25.79
N VAL A 169 22.06 -6.15 -26.23
CA VAL A 169 22.84 -5.28 -25.35
C VAL A 169 21.99 -4.15 -24.78
N LYS A 170 21.14 -3.49 -25.60
CA LYS A 170 20.23 -2.44 -25.14
C LYS A 170 19.27 -2.93 -24.04
N ILE A 171 18.71 -4.13 -24.19
CA ILE A 171 17.82 -4.74 -23.19
C ILE A 171 18.55 -5.02 -21.88
N ILE A 172 19.77 -5.58 -21.95
CA ILE A 172 20.57 -5.89 -20.75
C ILE A 172 20.95 -4.59 -20.02
N VAL A 173 21.39 -3.56 -20.73
CA VAL A 173 21.70 -2.25 -20.15
C VAL A 173 20.47 -1.66 -19.47
N PHE A 174 19.30 -1.72 -20.10
CA PHE A 174 18.06 -1.22 -19.52
C PHE A 174 17.71 -1.91 -18.17
N HIS A 175 17.72 -3.24 -18.13
CA HIS A 175 17.39 -3.99 -16.91
C HIS A 175 18.44 -3.79 -15.80
N THR A 176 19.72 -3.80 -16.16
CA THR A 176 20.82 -3.64 -15.18
C THR A 176 20.77 -2.26 -14.52
N VAL A 177 20.53 -1.20 -15.28
CA VAL A 177 20.39 0.16 -14.73
C VAL A 177 19.24 0.23 -13.73
N ILE A 178 18.07 -0.33 -14.07
CA ILE A 178 16.90 -0.32 -13.17
C ILE A 178 17.17 -1.16 -11.91
N ILE A 179 17.74 -2.35 -12.04
CA ILE A 179 18.05 -3.21 -10.89
C ILE A 179 19.08 -2.55 -9.96
N ILE A 180 20.13 -1.95 -10.51
CA ILE A 180 21.13 -1.21 -9.73
C ILE A 180 20.47 -0.06 -8.98
N TYR A 181 19.60 0.71 -9.65
CA TYR A 181 18.84 1.77 -9.00
C TYR A 181 17.98 1.24 -7.84
N ILE A 182 17.26 0.13 -8.04
CA ILE A 182 16.44 -0.51 -7.00
C ILE A 182 17.30 -0.96 -5.81
N ILE A 183 18.47 -1.57 -6.05
CA ILE A 183 19.38 -2.00 -4.98
C ILE A 183 19.90 -0.81 -4.18
N ILE A 184 20.29 0.28 -4.86
CA ILE A 184 20.73 1.51 -4.21
C ILE A 184 19.59 2.09 -3.37
N PHE A 185 18.40 2.19 -3.95
CA PHE A 185 17.20 2.67 -3.28
C PHE A 185 16.87 1.83 -2.04
N TRP A 186 16.92 0.50 -2.14
CA TRP A 186 16.64 -0.39 -1.01
C TRP A 186 17.67 -0.22 0.11
N LYS A 187 18.97 -0.16 -0.21
CA LYS A 187 20.04 -0.01 0.78
C LYS A 187 20.01 1.36 1.48
N ARG A 188 19.63 2.42 0.76
CA ARG A 188 19.61 3.80 1.27
C ARG A 188 18.25 4.22 1.82
N GLY A 189 17.17 3.53 1.47
CA GLY A 189 15.78 3.84 1.84
C GLY A 189 15.38 3.43 3.25
N ARG A 190 16.33 3.30 4.20
CA ARG A 190 15.98 3.07 5.61
C ARG A 190 15.30 4.31 6.16
N VAL A 191 13.98 4.24 6.30
CA VAL A 191 13.18 5.24 7.01
C VAL A 191 13.36 4.98 8.50
N PHE A 192 14.20 5.80 9.15
CA PHE A 192 14.44 5.90 10.61
C PHE A 192 14.21 4.62 11.43
N GLU A 193 15.29 3.87 11.65
CA GLU A 193 15.32 2.70 12.52
C GLU A 193 16.15 3.01 13.78
N ASP A 194 15.75 4.03 14.55
CA ASP A 194 16.42 4.34 15.83
C ASP A 194 15.42 4.49 16.97
N ILE A 195 14.60 3.44 17.14
CA ILE A 195 13.78 3.24 18.32
C ILE A 195 14.55 2.31 19.25
N ARG A 196 15.31 2.88 20.20
CA ARG A 196 15.92 2.09 21.29
C ARG A 196 14.81 1.59 22.22
N LYS A 197 14.56 0.28 22.23
CA LYS A 197 13.73 -0.37 23.25
C LYS A 197 14.45 -0.23 24.60
N THR A 198 13.98 0.63 25.48
CA THR A 198 14.35 0.55 26.90
C THR A 198 13.56 -0.60 27.55
N GLN A 199 14.13 -1.21 28.60
CA GLN A 199 13.58 -2.36 29.33
C GLN A 199 12.13 -2.18 29.86
N LYS A 200 11.55 -0.98 29.80
CA LYS A 200 10.19 -0.65 30.25
C LYS A 200 9.15 -0.50 29.13
N GLY A 201 9.48 -0.80 27.87
CA GLY A 201 8.50 -0.83 26.78
C GLY A 201 7.89 0.54 26.41
N THR A 202 8.49 1.63 26.85
CA THR A 202 8.10 3.00 26.49
C THR A 202 8.99 3.47 25.34
N LEU A 203 8.36 3.90 24.24
CA LEU A 203 9.05 4.44 23.06
C LEU A 203 9.50 5.87 23.38
N GLU A 204 10.78 6.08 23.68
CA GLU A 204 11.36 7.41 23.80
C GLU A 204 12.18 7.72 22.54
N ASN A 205 11.80 8.78 21.82
CA ASN A 205 12.60 9.30 20.72
C ASN A 205 13.86 9.94 21.31
N SER A 206 15.03 9.55 20.79
CA SER A 206 16.33 10.02 21.31
C SER A 206 16.68 11.47 20.93
N GLN A 207 15.78 12.16 20.21
CA GLN A 207 15.85 13.59 19.94
C GLN A 207 14.51 14.25 20.26
N PRO A 208 14.49 15.51 20.74
CA PRO A 208 13.26 16.27 20.89
C PRO A 208 12.54 16.31 19.54
N ASN A 209 11.33 15.76 19.49
CA ASN A 209 10.52 15.69 18.28
C ASN A 209 10.21 17.13 17.81
N GLU A 210 10.83 17.60 16.73
CA GLU A 210 10.42 18.84 16.02
C GLU A 210 8.90 18.84 15.77
N TYR A 211 8.32 17.68 15.50
CA TYR A 211 6.87 17.51 15.30
C TYR A 211 6.03 17.69 16.58
N TYR A 212 6.59 17.42 17.76
CA TYR A 212 5.91 17.64 19.04
C TYR A 212 5.88 19.13 19.37
N ASP A 213 6.97 19.83 19.05
CA ASP A 213 7.03 21.28 19.16
C ASP A 213 6.12 21.95 18.13
N ASP A 214 6.09 21.51 16.88
CA ASP A 214 5.17 22.03 15.86
C ASP A 214 3.69 21.76 16.20
N CYS A 215 3.37 20.57 16.73
CA CYS A 215 2.02 20.28 17.20
C CYS A 215 1.63 21.17 18.39
N ASN A 216 2.53 21.37 19.36
CA ASN A 216 2.27 22.26 20.49
C ASN A 216 2.16 23.73 20.04
N LYS A 217 2.97 24.16 19.07
CA LYS A 217 2.93 25.50 18.48
C LYS A 217 1.62 25.74 17.74
N TYR A 218 1.15 24.75 16.96
CA TYR A 218 -0.14 24.81 16.29
C TYR A 218 -1.31 24.83 17.28
N ILE A 219 -1.24 24.04 18.35
CA ILE A 219 -2.28 23.98 19.39
C ILE A 219 -2.31 25.28 20.21
N ASN A 220 -1.15 25.86 20.54
CA ASN A 220 -1.06 27.09 21.31
C ASN A 220 -1.39 28.35 20.50
N ASN A 221 -1.26 28.30 19.17
CA ASN A 221 -1.63 29.43 18.29
C ASN A 221 -3.12 29.45 17.88
N ASN A 222 -3.86 28.36 18.13
CA ASN A 222 -5.27 28.21 17.73
C ASN A 222 -6.23 27.96 18.91
N LEU A 223 -5.76 28.15 20.15
CA LEU A 223 -6.56 28.17 21.39
C LEU A 223 -6.53 29.59 21.97
#